data_AF-A0A8C4XNG8-F1
#
_entry.id   AF-A0A8C4XNG8-F1
#
_cell.length_a   1.000
_cell.length_b   1.000
_cell.length_c   1.000
_cell.angle_alpha   90.00
_cell.angle_beta   90.00
_cell.angle_gamma   90.00
#
_symmetry.space_group_name_H-M   'P 1'
#
loop_
_entity.id
_entity.type
_entity.pdbx_description
1 polymer ?
#
loop_
_entity_poly.entity_id
_entity_poly.type
_entity_poly.pdbx_seq_one_letter_code
_entity_poly.pdbx_strand_id
1 'polypeptide(L)'
;MAGQAPRVFPSPRELGPALAGLVAQRAADAAERFALGLSGGSLVELLARELPAALAAAPPAAPWLLALCDERLVPPGHPDSTGGAYEAQLLPRLPTPPPRMLAPRPGLRPAAAAADYAEQLHQVPAAGAAARGVAPRTARPRSPLPPT
;
A
#
# COMPACT_ATOMS: atom_id res chain seq x y z
N MET A 1 12.00 2.13 -18.72
CA MET A 1 10.96 1.32 -18.06
C MET A 1 10.80 0.03 -18.86
N ALA A 2 11.44 -1.07 -18.47
CA ALA A 2 11.15 -2.35 -19.10
C ALA A 2 9.75 -2.77 -18.65
N GLY A 3 8.79 -2.85 -19.59
CA GLY A 3 7.45 -3.32 -19.28
C GLY A 3 7.51 -4.81 -18.89
N GLN A 4 6.97 -5.17 -17.73
CA GLN A 4 6.75 -6.57 -17.41
C GLN A 4 5.72 -7.14 -18.39
N ALA A 5 6.01 -8.31 -18.96
CA ALA A 5 5.04 -9.02 -19.78
C ALA A 5 3.81 -9.41 -18.94
N PRO A 6 2.60 -9.42 -19.52
CA PRO A 6 1.41 -9.86 -18.81
C PRO A 6 1.56 -11.33 -18.41
N ARG A 7 1.17 -11.66 -17.17
CA ARG A 7 1.03 -13.04 -16.70
C ARG A 7 -0.42 -13.45 -16.88
N VAL A 8 -0.66 -14.42 -17.76
CA VAL A 8 -1.99 -14.94 -18.06
C VAL A 8 -2.18 -16.29 -17.36
N PHE A 9 -3.34 -16.49 -16.76
CA PHE A 9 -3.69 -17.72 -16.06
C PHE A 9 -4.90 -18.37 -16.73
N PRO A 10 -4.98 -19.71 -16.77
CA PRO A 10 -6.06 -20.41 -17.45
C PRO A 10 -7.41 -20.26 -16.74
N SER A 11 -7.42 -20.01 -15.43
CA SER A 11 -8.64 -19.73 -14.69
C SER A 11 -8.40 -18.87 -13.43
N PRO A 12 -9.48 -18.35 -12.81
CA PRO A 12 -9.40 -17.69 -11.51
C PRO A 12 -8.79 -18.57 -10.40
N ARG A 13 -8.88 -19.90 -10.51
CA ARG A 13 -8.35 -20.87 -9.54
C ARG A 13 -6.82 -20.82 -9.48
N GLU A 14 -6.15 -20.60 -10.60
CA GLU A 14 -4.69 -20.43 -10.63
C GLU A 14 -4.28 -18.98 -10.38
N LEU A 15 -5.10 -18.02 -10.82
CA LEU A 15 -4.83 -16.59 -10.60
C LEU A 15 -4.76 -16.24 -9.11
N GLY A 16 -5.70 -16.75 -8.30
CA GLY A 16 -5.82 -16.43 -6.88
C GLY A 16 -4.54 -16.72 -6.08
N PRO A 17 -4.10 -17.98 -6.01
CA PRO A 17 -2.85 -18.37 -5.35
C PRO A 17 -1.62 -17.66 -5.93
N ALA A 18 -1.58 -17.45 -7.24
CA ALA A 18 -0.44 -16.78 -7.88
C ALA A 18 -0.34 -15.30 -7.51
N LEU A 19 -1.47 -14.60 -7.37
CA LEU A 19 -1.52 -13.22 -6.90
C LEU A 19 -1.18 -13.15 -5.40
N ALA A 20 -1.77 -14.03 -4.58
CA ALA A 20 -1.48 -14.10 -3.15
C ALA A 20 0.02 -14.37 -2.88
N GLY A 21 0.61 -15.33 -3.60
CA GLY A 21 2.04 -15.61 -3.52
C GLY A 21 2.91 -14.44 -3.95
N LEU A 22 2.50 -13.70 -4.99
CA LEU A 22 3.19 -12.47 -5.40
C LEU A 22 3.18 -11.42 -4.29
N VAL A 23 2.03 -11.19 -3.66
CA VAL A 23 1.91 -10.23 -2.56
C VAL A 23 2.75 -10.67 -1.35
N ALA A 24 2.65 -11.95 -0.95
CA ALA A 24 3.41 -12.51 0.16
C ALA A 24 4.93 -12.40 -0.07
N GLN A 25 5.41 -12.72 -1.28
CA GLN A 25 6.82 -12.57 -1.63
C GLN A 25 7.28 -11.11 -1.50
N ARG A 26 6.49 -10.16 -2.04
CA ARG A 26 6.85 -8.73 -1.97
C ARG A 26 6.83 -8.19 -0.55
N ALA A 27 5.96 -8.73 0.30
CA ALA A 27 5.93 -8.40 1.72
C ALA A 27 7.15 -8.97 2.47
N ALA A 28 7.57 -10.19 2.15
CA ALA A 28 8.77 -10.81 2.72
C ALA A 28 10.07 -10.10 2.28
N ASP A 29 10.09 -9.57 1.04
CA ASP A 29 11.23 -8.81 0.51
C ASP A 29 11.33 -7.38 1.10
N ALA A 30 10.29 -6.90 1.79
CA ALA A 30 10.26 -5.55 2.34
C ALA A 30 11.06 -5.48 3.65
N ALA A 31 12.05 -4.57 3.71
CA ALA A 31 12.92 -4.44 4.88
C ALA A 31 12.25 -3.77 6.09
N GLU A 32 11.68 -2.58 5.92
CA GLU A 32 11.14 -1.78 7.04
C GLU A 32 9.61 -1.74 7.08
N ARG A 33 8.98 -1.71 5.91
CA ARG A 33 7.52 -1.64 5.76
C ARG A 33 7.10 -2.14 4.39
N PHE A 34 6.00 -2.87 4.35
CA PHE A 34 5.32 -3.22 3.11
C PHE A 34 4.06 -2.36 2.94
N ALA A 35 3.94 -1.64 1.83
CA ALA A 35 2.75 -0.84 1.52
C ALA A 35 2.03 -1.41 0.30
N LEU A 36 0.71 -1.56 0.38
CA LEU A 36 -0.11 -2.15 -0.67
C LEU A 36 -1.36 -1.31 -0.95
N GLY A 37 -1.52 -0.91 -2.21
CA GLY A 37 -2.75 -0.33 -2.74
C GLY A 37 -3.78 -1.43 -3.03
N LEU A 38 -5.00 -1.28 -2.52
CA LEU A 38 -6.09 -2.24 -2.63
C LEU A 38 -7.24 -1.63 -3.44
N SER A 39 -7.70 -2.40 -4.42
CA SER A 39 -8.94 -2.11 -5.14
C SER A 39 -10.09 -2.89 -4.53
N GLY A 40 -11.33 -2.46 -4.79
CA GLY A 40 -12.54 -3.17 -4.36
C GLY A 40 -12.95 -4.32 -5.28
N GLY A 41 -14.24 -4.66 -5.24
CA GLY A 41 -14.84 -5.70 -6.08
C GLY A 41 -14.37 -7.12 -5.72
N SER A 42 -14.29 -8.00 -6.73
CA SER A 42 -13.95 -9.42 -6.54
C SER A 42 -12.54 -9.66 -5.98
N LEU A 43 -11.68 -8.63 -5.95
CA LEU A 43 -10.35 -8.73 -5.35
C LEU A 43 -10.42 -8.94 -3.84
N VAL A 44 -11.44 -8.38 -3.16
CA VAL A 44 -11.63 -8.54 -1.71
C VAL A 44 -11.76 -10.02 -1.36
N GLU A 45 -12.69 -10.71 -2.02
CA GLU A 45 -12.97 -12.14 -1.78
C GLU A 45 -11.80 -13.03 -2.19
N LEU A 46 -11.13 -12.70 -3.31
CA LEU A 46 -9.95 -13.42 -3.76
C LEU A 46 -8.82 -13.33 -2.73
N LEU A 47 -8.47 -12.13 -2.27
CA LEU A 47 -7.40 -11.96 -1.28
C LEU A 47 -7.79 -12.55 0.08
N ALA A 48 -9.02 -12.35 0.54
CA ALA A 48 -9.52 -12.92 1.80
C ALA A 48 -9.45 -14.46 1.82
N ARG A 49 -9.58 -15.10 0.66
CA ARG A 49 -9.48 -16.56 0.51
C ARG A 49 -8.03 -17.04 0.40
N GLU A 50 -7.22 -16.41 -0.44
CA GLU A 50 -5.93 -16.98 -0.86
C GLU A 50 -4.73 -16.42 -0.06
N LEU A 51 -4.79 -15.16 0.39
CA LEU A 51 -3.65 -14.50 1.04
C LEU A 51 -3.25 -15.13 2.39
N PRO A 52 -4.17 -15.58 3.27
CA PRO A 52 -3.78 -16.19 4.54
C PRO A 52 -2.89 -17.43 4.36
N ALA A 53 -3.21 -18.30 3.40
CA ALA A 53 -2.42 -19.50 3.11
C ALA A 53 -1.04 -19.14 2.55
N ALA A 54 -0.96 -18.13 1.67
CA ALA A 54 0.30 -17.67 1.12
C ALA A 54 1.22 -17.06 2.20
N LEU A 55 0.66 -16.30 3.14
CA LEU A 55 1.42 -15.71 4.26
C LEU A 55 1.89 -16.75 5.26
N ALA A 56 1.08 -17.80 5.53
CA ALA A 56 1.48 -18.88 6.41
C ALA A 56 2.70 -19.67 5.89
N ALA A 57 2.91 -19.68 4.58
CA ALA A 57 4.05 -20.32 3.92
C ALA A 57 5.25 -19.37 3.70
N ALA A 58 5.10 -18.08 3.96
CA ALA A 58 6.12 -17.06 3.72
C ALA A 58 6.94 -16.75 5.00
N PRO A 59 8.17 -16.23 4.86
CA PRO A 59 8.90 -15.68 5.99
C PRO A 59 8.13 -14.54 6.67
N PRO A 60 8.41 -14.24 7.96
CA PRO A 60 7.85 -13.08 8.63
C PRO A 60 8.09 -11.80 7.81
N ALA A 61 7.03 -11.03 7.58
CA ALA A 61 7.10 -9.80 6.80
C ALA A 61 7.25 -8.56 7.71
N ALA A 62 7.79 -7.48 7.14
CA ALA A 62 7.74 -6.17 7.78
C ALA A 62 6.29 -5.71 8.01
N PRO A 63 6.03 -4.76 8.93
CA PRO A 63 4.68 -4.24 9.17
C PRO A 63 4.01 -3.75 7.90
N TRP A 64 2.73 -4.06 7.76
CA TRP A 64 1.94 -3.73 6.56
C TRP A 64 1.20 -2.41 6.73
N LEU A 65 1.13 -1.66 5.63
CA LEU A 65 0.20 -0.55 5.46
C LEU A 65 -0.64 -0.78 4.20
N LEU A 66 -1.94 -0.84 4.37
CA LEU A 66 -2.93 -0.96 3.31
C LEU A 66 -3.50 0.42 2.99
N ALA A 67 -3.69 0.73 1.72
CA ALA A 67 -4.33 1.95 1.26
C ALA A 67 -5.33 1.61 0.15
N LEU A 68 -6.51 2.22 0.13
CA LEU A 68 -7.49 2.02 -0.92
C LEU A 68 -7.17 2.89 -2.14
N CYS A 69 -7.24 2.28 -3.33
CA CYS A 69 -7.04 3.01 -4.60
C CYS A 69 -8.18 4.00 -4.88
N ASP A 70 -9.39 3.61 -4.52
CA ASP A 70 -10.62 4.40 -4.56
C ASP A 70 -11.55 3.94 -3.43
N GLU A 71 -12.53 4.77 -3.07
CA GLU A 71 -13.55 4.41 -2.08
C GLU A 71 -14.84 5.18 -2.33
N ARG A 72 -15.98 4.56 -2.01
CA ARG A 72 -17.26 5.24 -1.95
C ARG A 72 -17.35 5.98 -0.62
N LEU A 73 -17.73 7.25 -0.65
CA LEU A 73 -17.86 8.08 0.56
C LEU A 73 -19.13 7.75 1.35
N VAL A 74 -19.23 6.50 1.79
CA VAL A 74 -20.31 5.93 2.60
C VAL A 74 -19.78 5.52 3.97
N PRO A 75 -20.63 5.36 4.99
CA PRO A 75 -20.19 4.87 6.29
C PRO A 75 -19.49 3.50 6.21
N PRO A 76 -18.54 3.16 7.10
CA PRO A 76 -17.76 1.92 7.00
C PRO A 76 -18.58 0.63 6.99
N GLY A 77 -19.72 0.59 7.70
CA GLY A 77 -20.63 -0.56 7.72
C GLY A 77 -21.59 -0.66 6.53
N HIS A 78 -21.49 0.25 5.55
CA HIS A 78 -22.31 0.22 4.35
C HIS A 78 -21.83 -0.91 3.40
N PRO A 79 -22.73 -1.63 2.71
CA PRO A 79 -22.35 -2.73 1.81
C PRO A 79 -21.40 -2.31 0.67
N ASP A 80 -21.45 -1.05 0.26
CA ASP A 80 -20.58 -0.50 -0.79
C ASP A 80 -19.20 0.00 -0.29
N SER A 81 -18.91 -0.14 1.01
CA SER A 81 -17.63 0.25 1.61
C SER A 81 -16.56 -0.79 1.28
N THR A 82 -15.57 -0.42 0.46
CA THR A 82 -14.45 -1.32 0.12
C THR A 82 -13.59 -1.61 1.35
N GLY A 83 -13.27 -0.57 2.12
CA GLY A 83 -12.56 -0.68 3.40
C GLY A 83 -13.33 -1.54 4.38
N GLY A 84 -14.65 -1.33 4.50
CA GLY A 84 -15.51 -2.17 5.35
C GLY A 84 -15.47 -3.64 4.95
N ALA A 85 -15.48 -3.93 3.66
CA ALA A 85 -15.36 -5.30 3.16
C ALA A 85 -14.00 -5.94 3.51
N TYR A 86 -12.88 -5.20 3.38
CA TYR A 86 -11.57 -5.68 3.80
C TYR A 86 -11.44 -5.87 5.32
N GLU A 87 -12.01 -4.97 6.13
CA GLU A 87 -12.07 -5.10 7.61
C GLU A 87 -12.86 -6.34 8.03
N ALA A 88 -13.95 -6.65 7.34
CA ALA A 88 -14.77 -7.80 7.68
C ALA A 88 -14.17 -9.13 7.19
N GLN A 89 -13.58 -9.15 5.99
CA GLN A 89 -13.26 -10.41 5.30
C GLN A 89 -11.78 -10.79 5.33
N LEU A 90 -10.87 -9.81 5.22
CA LEU A 90 -9.44 -10.07 5.07
C LEU A 90 -8.68 -9.85 6.38
N LEU A 91 -8.78 -8.64 6.96
CA LEU A 91 -7.98 -8.23 8.12
C LEU A 91 -8.05 -9.21 9.31
N PRO A 92 -9.20 -9.82 9.67
CA PRO A 92 -9.29 -10.79 10.76
C PRO A 92 -8.56 -12.12 10.48
N ARG A 93 -8.18 -12.36 9.22
CA ARG A 93 -7.47 -13.57 8.78
C ARG A 93 -5.96 -13.36 8.61
N LEU A 94 -5.48 -12.13 8.85
CA LEU A 94 -4.06 -11.79 8.73
C LEU A 94 -3.34 -11.91 10.08
N PRO A 95 -2.01 -12.08 10.09
CA PRO A 95 -1.23 -12.16 11.32
C PRO A 95 -1.39 -10.92 12.21
N THR A 96 -1.28 -11.12 13.54
CA THR A 96 -1.34 -10.05 14.55
C THR A 96 0.04 -9.42 14.76
N PRO A 97 0.16 -8.08 14.86
CA PRO A 97 -0.91 -7.09 14.74
C PRO A 97 -1.42 -6.96 13.30
N PRO A 98 -2.74 -6.74 13.11
CA PRO A 98 -3.28 -6.61 11.76
C PRO A 98 -2.67 -5.38 11.06
N PRO A 99 -2.57 -5.41 9.72
CA PRO A 99 -2.14 -4.25 8.93
C PRO A 99 -2.90 -2.98 9.27
N ARG A 100 -2.21 -1.83 9.26
CA ARG A 100 -2.87 -0.53 9.32
C ARG A 100 -3.53 -0.24 7.97
N MET A 101 -4.81 0.13 7.95
CA MET A 101 -5.51 0.53 6.73
C MET A 101 -5.78 2.03 6.68
N LEU A 102 -5.52 2.65 5.53
CA LEU A 102 -5.86 4.03 5.21
C LEU A 102 -7.01 4.06 4.21
N ALA A 103 -8.09 4.77 4.55
CA ALA A 103 -9.24 4.98 3.68
C ALA A 103 -9.65 6.47 3.66
N PRO A 104 -10.22 6.97 2.54
CA PRO A 104 -10.83 8.30 2.50
C PRO A 104 -11.89 8.46 3.59
N ARG A 105 -11.91 9.62 4.28
CA ARG A 105 -12.87 9.87 5.35
C ARG A 105 -14.29 10.08 4.81
N PRO A 106 -15.29 9.28 5.21
CA PRO A 106 -16.67 9.52 4.83
C PRO A 106 -17.23 10.76 5.55
N GLY A 107 -18.27 11.36 4.98
CA GLY A 107 -18.92 12.57 5.51
C GLY A 107 -18.27 13.89 5.09
N LEU A 108 -17.09 13.86 4.45
CA LEU A 108 -16.52 15.00 3.75
C LEU A 108 -17.10 15.12 2.33
N ARG A 109 -17.11 16.33 1.77
CA ARG A 109 -17.38 16.53 0.33
C ARG A 109 -16.27 15.84 -0.48
N PRO A 110 -16.56 15.31 -1.70
CA PRO A 110 -15.58 14.53 -2.47
C PRO A 110 -14.20 15.15 -2.63
N ALA A 111 -14.11 16.43 -3.00
CA ALA A 111 -12.83 17.12 -3.15
C ALA A 111 -12.06 17.25 -1.83
N ALA A 112 -12.75 17.48 -0.72
CA ALA A 112 -12.13 17.57 0.60
C ALA A 112 -11.66 16.19 1.09
N ALA A 113 -12.45 15.13 0.85
CA ALA A 113 -12.06 13.76 1.15
C ALA A 113 -10.81 13.33 0.37
N ALA A 114 -10.72 13.70 -0.91
CA ALA A 114 -9.55 13.41 -1.73
C ALA A 114 -8.30 14.17 -1.26
N ALA A 115 -8.42 15.47 -0.95
CA ALA A 115 -7.32 16.26 -0.42
C ALA A 115 -6.82 15.70 0.92
N ASP A 116 -7.75 15.39 1.82
CA ASP A 116 -7.46 14.76 3.10
C ASP A 116 -6.73 13.41 2.92
N TYR A 117 -7.23 12.56 2.02
CA TYR A 117 -6.63 11.26 1.76
C TYR A 117 -5.23 11.38 1.16
N ALA A 118 -5.01 12.34 0.27
CA ALA A 118 -3.68 12.64 -0.27
C ALA A 118 -2.69 13.07 0.82
N GLU A 119 -3.13 13.88 1.80
CA GLU A 119 -2.31 14.22 2.96
C GLU A 119 -1.97 12.98 3.79
N GLN A 120 -2.95 12.11 4.09
CA GLN A 120 -2.71 10.85 4.81
C GLN A 120 -1.66 9.99 4.11
N LEU A 121 -1.72 9.87 2.78
CA LEU A 121 -0.77 9.11 1.97
C LEU A 121 0.64 9.74 1.99
N HIS A 122 0.76 11.07 1.93
CA HIS A 122 2.06 11.75 2.03
C HIS A 122 2.73 11.58 3.40
N GLN A 123 1.94 11.39 4.46
CA GLN A 123 2.46 11.12 5.81
C GLN A 123 2.91 9.66 6.00
N VAL A 124 2.79 8.80 4.97
CA VAL A 124 3.35 7.44 5.01
C VAL A 124 4.83 7.50 4.61
N PRO A 125 5.77 7.17 5.51
CA PRO A 125 7.17 6.97 5.15
C PRO A 125 7.31 6.05 3.93
N ALA A 126 8.06 6.49 2.93
CA ALA A 126 8.34 5.70 1.74
C ALA A 126 8.98 4.36 2.15
N ALA A 127 8.45 3.25 1.63
CA ALA A 127 9.07 1.94 1.78
C ALA A 127 10.42 1.98 1.05
N GLY A 128 11.51 2.11 1.81
CA GLY A 128 12.87 2.01 1.27
C GLY A 128 13.28 3.13 0.31
N ALA A 129 13.00 4.40 0.65
CA ALA A 129 13.95 5.42 0.20
C ALA A 129 15.25 5.18 0.97
N ALA A 130 16.17 4.38 0.41
CA ALA A 130 17.57 4.47 0.80
C ALA A 130 17.87 5.96 0.88
N ALA A 131 18.20 6.45 2.08
CA ALA A 131 18.46 7.85 2.33
C ALA A 131 19.40 8.34 1.22
N ARG A 132 18.84 9.06 0.23
CA ARG A 132 19.67 9.78 -0.73
C ARG A 132 20.34 10.80 0.16
N GLY A 133 21.59 10.53 0.51
CA GLY A 133 22.39 11.42 1.33
C GLY A 133 22.21 12.82 0.76
N VAL A 134 21.57 13.69 1.54
CA VAL A 134 21.73 15.11 1.33
C VAL A 134 23.21 15.34 1.62
N ALA A 135 24.01 15.38 0.55
CA ALA A 135 25.37 15.86 0.67
C ALA A 135 25.29 17.25 1.32
N PRO A 136 26.07 17.52 2.37
CA PRO A 136 26.08 18.84 2.97
C PRO A 136 26.36 19.86 1.87
N ARG A 137 25.52 20.90 1.78
CA ARG A 137 25.76 22.04 0.90
C ARG A 137 27.12 22.61 1.31
N THR A 138 28.16 22.30 0.54
CA THR A 138 29.44 22.98 0.69
C THR A 138 29.19 24.46 0.40
N ALA A 139 29.52 25.30 1.37
CA ALA A 139 29.46 26.74 1.19
C ALA A 139 30.37 27.10 0.00
N ARG A 140 29.82 27.80 -1.00
CA ARG A 140 30.64 28.38 -2.07
C ARG A 140 31.68 29.29 -1.43
N PRO A 141 32.97 29.23 -1.83
CA PRO A 141 33.93 30.25 -1.43
C PRO A 141 33.45 31.61 -1.96
N ARG A 142 33.47 32.63 -1.09
CA ARG A 142 33.19 34.01 -1.48
C ARG A 142 34.27 34.46 -2.46
N SER A 143 33.87 34.92 -3.64
CA SER A 143 34.79 35.59 -4.56
C SER A 143 35.41 36.81 -3.88
N PRO A 144 36.72 37.06 -4.04
CA PRO A 144 37.33 38.28 -3.54
C PRO A 144 36.80 39.49 -4.32
N LEU A 145 36.54 40.58 -3.59
CA LEU A 145 36.20 41.87 -4.19
C LEU A 145 37.39 42.41 -5.00
N PRO A 146 37.15 43.12 -6.11
CA PRO A 146 38.22 43.79 -6.84
C PRO A 146 38.74 45.00 -6.04
N PRO A 147 40.04 45.33 -6.17
CA PRO A 147 40.59 46.54 -5.57
C PRO A 147 40.05 47.79 -6.28
N THR A 148 39.94 48.87 -5.49
CA THR A 148 39.54 50.25 -5.84
C THR A 148 40.34 50.87 -6.96
#